data_AF-A0A535R9P9-F1
#
_entry.id   AF-A0A535R9P9-F1
#
_cell.length_a   1.000
_cell.length_b   1.000
_cell.length_c   1.000
_cell.angle_alpha   90.00
_cell.angle_beta   90.00
_cell.angle_gamma   90.00
#
_symmetry.space_group_name_H-M   'P 1'
#
loop_
_entity.id
_entity.type
_entity.pdbx_description
1 polymer ?
#
loop_
_entity_poly.entity_id
_entity_poly.type
_entity_poly.pdbx_seq_one_letter_code
_entity_poly.pdbx_strand_id
1 'polypeptide(L)'
;MLNTNSINVVNAAKFSQGFTRPLYDSYCFSNIPETIMYLLTGEGRSALPPGALASLPQRYNKVILFFVDAFGWRFFERYANKYALLKLFLEQGIVSKLTSQFPSTTAAHVTCIHTGLNVGQSGIYEWNYYGVIP
;
A
#
# COMPACT_ATOMS: atom_id res chain seq x y z
N MET A 1 -9.71 -12.89 -4.86
CA MET A 1 -10.16 -13.20 -3.50
C MET A 1 -9.92 -12.00 -2.59
N LEU A 2 -10.80 -11.77 -1.61
CA LEU A 2 -10.58 -10.75 -0.59
C LEU A 2 -9.68 -11.31 0.53
N ASN A 3 -8.60 -10.62 0.86
CA ASN A 3 -7.70 -11.02 1.94
C ASN A 3 -8.27 -10.55 3.29
N THR A 4 -9.06 -11.40 3.94
CA THR A 4 -9.69 -11.13 5.23
C THR A 4 -8.68 -10.83 6.34
N ASN A 5 -7.50 -11.45 6.31
CA ASN A 5 -6.44 -11.19 7.28
C ASN A 5 -5.96 -9.73 7.21
N SER A 6 -5.69 -9.22 5.99
CA SER A 6 -5.31 -7.81 5.81
C SER A 6 -6.37 -6.85 6.31
N ILE A 7 -7.66 -7.17 6.10
CA ILE A 7 -8.78 -6.34 6.56
C ILE A 7 -8.83 -6.31 8.09
N ASN A 8 -8.71 -7.46 8.74
CA ASN A 8 -8.76 -7.56 10.20
C ASN A 8 -7.59 -6.81 10.84
N VAL A 9 -6.38 -7.02 10.34
CA VAL A 9 -5.17 -6.35 10.84
C VAL A 9 -5.25 -4.83 10.65
N VAL A 10 -5.65 -4.36 9.46
CA VAL A 10 -5.80 -2.92 9.20
C VAL A 10 -6.93 -2.30 10.01
N ASN A 11 -8.06 -2.99 10.19
CA ASN A 11 -9.16 -2.49 11.00
C ASN A 11 -8.80 -2.42 12.50
N ALA A 12 -7.97 -3.34 12.99
CA ALA A 12 -7.46 -3.33 14.36
C ALA A 12 -6.44 -2.20 14.62
N ALA A 13 -5.84 -1.64 13.57
CA ALA A 13 -4.91 -0.51 13.67
C ALA A 13 -5.61 0.85 13.90
N LYS A 14 -6.95 0.87 13.89
CA LYS A 14 -7.72 2.07 14.21
C LYS A 14 -7.59 2.42 15.69
N PHE A 15 -7.32 3.69 15.97
CA PHE A 15 -7.28 4.22 17.33
C PHE A 15 -8.11 5.51 17.39
N SER A 16 -8.93 5.64 18.43
CA SER A 16 -9.96 6.70 18.56
C SER A 16 -10.93 6.78 17.36
N GLN A 17 -11.84 7.75 17.33
CA GLN A 17 -12.96 7.78 16.37
C GLN A 17 -12.56 8.07 14.91
N GLY A 18 -11.30 8.42 14.61
CA GLY A 18 -10.91 8.84 13.26
C GLY A 18 -9.50 8.52 12.81
N PHE A 19 -8.64 7.95 13.65
CA PHE A 19 -7.24 7.75 13.31
C PHE A 19 -6.92 6.27 13.08
N THR A 20 -5.97 6.01 12.18
CA THR A 20 -5.44 4.68 11.90
C THR A 20 -3.93 4.76 11.96
N ARG A 21 -3.30 3.90 12.77
CA ARG A 21 -1.84 3.85 12.86
C ARG A 21 -1.29 3.22 11.57
N PRO A 22 -0.31 3.85 10.89
CA PRO A 22 0.40 3.21 9.80
C PRO A 22 1.09 1.93 10.27
N LEU A 23 0.86 0.83 9.55
CA LEU A 23 1.42 -0.48 9.88
C LEU A 23 2.74 -0.73 9.15
N TYR A 24 3.75 0.11 9.41
CA TYR A 24 5.04 0.10 8.71
C TYR A 24 5.69 -1.29 8.64
N ASP A 25 5.50 -2.14 9.66
CA ASP A 25 6.08 -3.50 9.69
C ASP A 25 5.24 -4.57 8.95
N SER A 26 4.09 -4.21 8.35
CA SER A 26 3.22 -5.18 7.68
C SER A 26 2.39 -4.57 6.53
N TYR A 27 1.07 -4.45 6.68
CA TYR A 27 0.16 -3.97 5.64
C TYR A 27 0.19 -2.43 5.53
N CYS A 28 1.32 -1.87 5.09
CA CYS A 28 1.49 -0.45 4.79
C CYS A 28 1.91 -0.22 3.35
N PHE A 29 1.46 0.90 2.77
CA PHE A 29 1.86 1.35 1.44
C PHE A 29 3.38 1.41 1.26
N SER A 30 4.12 1.81 2.30
CA SER A 30 5.58 1.94 2.24
C SER A 30 6.32 0.62 1.94
N ASN A 31 5.65 -0.52 2.09
CA ASN A 31 6.22 -1.84 1.81
C ASN A 31 6.05 -2.28 0.35
N ILE A 32 5.32 -1.51 -0.47
CA ILE A 32 5.11 -1.81 -1.89
C ILE A 32 6.42 -1.84 -2.69
N PRO A 33 7.34 -0.85 -2.58
CA PRO A 33 8.54 -0.81 -3.42
C PRO A 33 9.46 -2.02 -3.21
N GLU A 34 9.76 -2.38 -1.95
CA GLU A 34 10.57 -3.55 -1.63
C GLU A 34 9.90 -4.84 -2.11
N THR A 35 8.57 -4.93 -1.98
CA THR A 35 7.80 -6.07 -2.52
C THR A 35 7.92 -6.17 -4.04
N ILE A 36 7.84 -5.05 -4.78
CA ILE A 36 8.04 -5.02 -6.23
C ILE A 36 9.45 -5.47 -6.60
N MET A 37 10.48 -4.99 -5.88
CA MET A 37 11.86 -5.38 -6.11
C MET A 37 12.05 -6.88 -5.91
N TYR A 38 11.53 -7.42 -4.80
CA TYR A 38 11.54 -8.86 -4.51
C TYR A 38 10.85 -9.65 -5.63
N LEU A 39 9.67 -9.22 -6.09
CA LEU A 39 8.94 -9.89 -7.18
C LEU A 39 9.68 -9.84 -8.52
N LEU A 40 10.47 -8.81 -8.82
CA LEU A 40 11.22 -8.73 -10.07
C LEU A 40 12.53 -9.53 -10.03
N THR A 41 13.25 -9.44 -8.93
CA THR A 41 14.62 -9.96 -8.81
C THR A 41 14.67 -11.36 -8.20
N GLY A 42 13.75 -11.66 -7.28
CA GLY A 42 13.81 -12.81 -6.39
C GLY A 42 14.81 -12.64 -5.23
N GLU A 43 15.45 -11.47 -5.10
CA GLU A 43 16.44 -11.19 -4.05
C GLU A 43 15.78 -10.59 -2.81
N GLY A 44 16.29 -10.96 -1.63
CA GLY A 44 15.76 -10.49 -0.35
C GLY A 44 14.44 -11.16 0.03
N ARG A 45 13.52 -10.39 0.61
CA ARG A 45 12.19 -10.85 1.03
C ARG A 45 11.14 -9.79 0.74
N SER A 46 9.90 -10.22 0.51
CA SER A 46 8.76 -9.29 0.45
C SER A 46 8.59 -8.56 1.78
N ALA A 47 8.49 -7.23 1.73
CA ALA A 47 8.14 -6.42 2.90
C ALA A 47 6.64 -6.52 3.24
N LEU A 48 5.77 -6.68 2.23
CA LEU A 48 4.38 -7.03 2.47
C LEU A 48 4.28 -8.49 2.97
N PRO A 49 3.37 -8.79 3.92
CA PRO A 49 3.16 -10.15 4.39
C PRO A 49 2.85 -11.11 3.22
N PRO A 50 3.28 -12.39 3.26
CA PRO A 50 3.02 -13.34 2.18
C PRO A 50 1.54 -13.46 1.81
N GLY A 51 0.64 -13.36 2.79
CA GLY A 51 -0.81 -13.34 2.57
C GLY A 51 -1.30 -12.19 1.69
N ALA A 52 -0.54 -11.10 1.55
CA ALA A 52 -0.86 -9.98 0.65
C ALA A 52 -0.89 -10.41 -0.83
N LEU A 53 -0.08 -11.41 -1.17
CA LEU A 53 0.06 -12.00 -2.51
C LEU A 53 -0.37 -13.49 -2.53
N ALA A 54 -0.81 -14.04 -1.39
CA ALA A 54 -1.18 -15.44 -1.17
C ALA A 54 -0.26 -16.44 -1.88
N SER A 55 -0.81 -17.24 -2.81
CA SER A 55 -0.09 -18.28 -3.55
C SER A 55 0.49 -17.80 -4.89
N LEU A 56 0.55 -16.48 -5.12
CA LEU A 56 1.12 -15.94 -6.34
C LEU A 56 2.63 -16.24 -6.41
N PRO A 57 3.18 -16.45 -7.62
CA PRO A 57 4.61 -16.60 -7.84
C PRO A 57 5.44 -15.54 -7.11
N GLN A 58 6.56 -15.96 -6.55
CA GLN A 58 7.48 -15.07 -5.84
C GLN A 58 8.45 -14.34 -6.78
N ARG A 59 8.44 -14.67 -8.08
CA ARG A 59 9.24 -14.00 -9.10
C ARG A 59 8.47 -13.86 -10.42
N TYR A 60 8.59 -12.71 -11.04
CA TYR A 60 7.97 -12.34 -12.30
C TYR A 60 8.98 -11.68 -13.22
N ASN A 61 8.86 -11.94 -14.52
CA ASN A 61 9.65 -11.27 -15.55
C ASN A 61 9.23 -9.81 -15.76
N LYS A 62 8.00 -9.47 -15.37
CA LYS A 62 7.42 -8.13 -15.50
C LYS A 62 6.44 -7.87 -14.36
N VAL A 63 6.64 -6.76 -13.66
CA VAL A 63 5.72 -6.24 -12.64
C VAL A 63 5.24 -4.88 -13.09
N ILE A 64 3.93 -4.66 -13.06
CA ILE A 64 3.29 -3.38 -13.44
C ILE A 64 2.57 -2.85 -12.21
N LEU A 65 2.94 -1.64 -11.76
CA LEU A 65 2.27 -0.94 -10.68
C LEU A 65 1.30 0.09 -11.26
N PHE A 66 0.02 -0.03 -10.90
CA PHE A 66 -0.97 1.03 -11.09
C PHE A 66 -1.14 1.78 -9.76
N PHE A 67 -0.62 3.00 -9.70
CA PHE A 67 -0.79 3.87 -8.54
C PHE A 67 -1.89 4.90 -8.82
N VAL A 68 -3.05 4.70 -8.19
CA VAL A 68 -4.24 5.54 -8.38
C VAL A 68 -4.41 6.47 -7.18
N ASP A 69 -4.27 7.77 -7.42
CA ASP A 69 -4.38 8.77 -6.35
C ASP A 69 -5.78 8.81 -5.73
N ALA A 70 -5.85 9.05 -4.43
CA ALA A 70 -7.06 9.15 -3.61
C ALA A 70 -8.04 7.95 -3.68
N PHE A 71 -7.64 6.79 -4.20
CA PHE A 71 -8.48 5.60 -4.26
C PHE A 71 -8.50 4.81 -2.94
N GLY A 72 -9.14 5.38 -1.94
CA GLY A 72 -9.32 4.74 -0.63
C GLY A 72 -10.24 3.52 -0.63
N TRP A 73 -10.07 2.65 0.37
CA TRP A 73 -10.79 1.38 0.54
C TRP A 73 -12.33 1.50 0.45
N ARG A 74 -12.90 2.59 0.96
CA ARG A 74 -14.35 2.84 0.92
C ARG A 74 -14.90 2.90 -0.51
N PHE A 75 -14.10 3.34 -1.49
CA PHE A 75 -14.51 3.33 -2.89
C PHE A 75 -14.50 1.92 -3.47
N PHE A 76 -13.50 1.11 -3.09
CA PHE A 76 -13.49 -0.30 -3.45
C PHE A 76 -14.74 -1.02 -2.90
N GLU A 77 -15.05 -0.87 -1.62
CA GLU A 77 -16.26 -1.47 -1.00
C GLU A 77 -17.55 -1.05 -1.72
N ARG A 78 -17.67 0.23 -2.07
CA ARG A 78 -18.86 0.76 -2.75
C ARG A 78 -19.01 0.26 -4.19
N TYR A 79 -17.90 0.02 -4.89
CA TYR A 79 -17.92 -0.19 -6.35
C TYR A 79 -17.44 -1.57 -6.81
N ALA A 80 -16.94 -2.42 -5.92
CA ALA A 80 -16.37 -3.72 -6.27
C ALA A 80 -17.31 -4.59 -7.11
N ASN A 81 -18.60 -4.59 -6.78
CA ASN A 81 -19.63 -5.35 -7.49
C ASN A 81 -20.26 -4.60 -8.67
N LYS A 82 -19.86 -3.34 -8.93
CA LYS A 82 -20.42 -2.52 -10.01
C LYS A 82 -19.58 -2.60 -11.28
N TYR A 83 -18.26 -2.49 -11.17
CA TYR A 83 -17.37 -2.41 -12.34
C TYR A 83 -16.68 -3.75 -12.61
N ALA A 84 -16.65 -4.16 -13.87
CA ALA A 84 -16.10 -5.44 -14.31
C ALA A 84 -14.64 -5.64 -13.87
N LEU A 85 -13.81 -4.60 -13.93
CA LEU A 85 -12.41 -4.66 -13.53
C LEU A 85 -12.24 -5.02 -12.03
N LEU A 86 -13.06 -4.43 -11.15
CA LEU A 86 -12.97 -4.71 -9.71
C LEU A 86 -13.51 -6.11 -9.37
N LYS A 87 -14.53 -6.58 -10.08
CA LYS A 87 -14.98 -7.99 -9.98
C LYS A 87 -13.87 -8.95 -10.38
N LEU A 88 -13.17 -8.67 -11.49
CA LEU A 88 -12.04 -9.48 -11.93
C LEU A 88 -10.96 -9.58 -10.85
N PHE A 89 -10.65 -8.49 -10.15
CA PHE A 89 -9.70 -8.53 -9.03
C PHE A 89 -10.18 -9.42 -7.88
N LEU A 90 -11.47 -9.43 -7.58
CA LEU A 90 -12.06 -10.31 -6.56
C LEU A 90 -12.12 -11.78 -7.00
N GLU A 91 -12.31 -12.07 -8.27
CA GLU A 91 -12.47 -13.44 -8.77
C GLU A 91 -11.13 -14.09 -9.09
N GLN A 92 -10.20 -13.35 -9.71
CA GLN A 92 -8.95 -13.90 -10.27
C GLN A 92 -7.69 -13.33 -9.61
N GLY A 93 -7.80 -12.30 -8.78
CA GLY A 93 -6.68 -11.66 -8.10
C GLY A 93 -6.68 -11.87 -6.59
N ILE A 94 -5.91 -11.03 -5.89
CA ILE A 94 -5.94 -10.92 -4.43
C ILE A 94 -6.11 -9.45 -4.08
N VAL A 95 -7.12 -9.16 -3.27
CA VAL A 95 -7.41 -7.80 -2.82
C VAL A 95 -7.06 -7.70 -1.35
N SER A 96 -5.98 -6.97 -1.06
CA SER A 96 -5.50 -6.73 0.30
C SER A 96 -5.71 -5.27 0.70
N LYS A 97 -6.22 -5.06 1.91
CA LYS A 97 -6.33 -3.72 2.49
C LYS A 97 -4.99 -3.32 3.08
N LEU A 98 -4.56 -2.09 2.80
CA LEU A 98 -3.32 -1.51 3.34
C LEU A 98 -3.64 -0.24 4.14
N THR A 99 -2.78 0.07 5.10
CA THR A 99 -2.68 1.42 5.68
C THR A 99 -1.85 2.31 4.77
N SER A 100 -2.20 3.60 4.76
CA SER A 100 -1.31 4.65 4.24
C SER A 100 -0.09 4.79 5.16
N GLN A 101 1.01 5.36 4.65
CA GLN A 101 2.01 6.00 5.51
C GLN A 101 1.51 7.37 6.00
N PHE A 102 2.19 7.97 6.97
CA PHE A 102 1.86 9.29 7.50
C PHE A 102 3.00 10.29 7.24
N PRO A 103 2.69 11.51 6.74
CA PRO A 103 1.36 11.98 6.35
C PRO A 103 0.86 11.34 5.04
N SER A 104 -0.46 11.31 4.86
CA SER A 104 -1.12 10.65 3.72
C SER A 104 -1.14 11.54 2.46
N THR A 105 0.00 12.11 2.08
CA THR A 105 0.11 13.10 1.00
C THR A 105 0.62 12.46 -0.29
N THR A 106 0.23 13.01 -1.44
CA THR A 106 0.70 12.53 -2.75
C THR A 106 2.22 12.64 -2.86
N ALA A 107 2.82 13.74 -2.39
CA ALA A 107 4.28 13.95 -2.41
C ALA A 107 5.04 12.86 -1.63
N ALA A 108 4.57 12.52 -0.42
CA ALA A 108 5.14 11.45 0.39
C ALA A 108 5.05 10.07 -0.32
N HIS A 109 3.88 9.76 -0.90
CA HIS A 109 3.63 8.45 -1.53
C HIS A 109 4.40 8.28 -2.85
N VAL A 110 4.42 9.31 -3.70
CA VAL A 110 5.19 9.29 -4.96
C VAL A 110 6.68 9.13 -4.66
N THR A 111 7.22 9.88 -3.70
CA THR A 111 8.63 9.76 -3.29
C THR A 111 8.95 8.35 -2.79
N CYS A 112 8.07 7.78 -1.97
CA CYS A 112 8.23 6.42 -1.47
C CYS A 112 8.26 5.38 -2.62
N ILE A 113 7.35 5.48 -3.60
CA ILE A 113 7.35 4.58 -4.76
C ILE A 113 8.65 4.66 -5.55
N HIS A 114 9.23 5.86 -5.71
CA HIS A 114 10.46 6.04 -6.49
C HIS A 114 11.74 5.68 -5.75
N THR A 115 11.76 5.80 -4.42
CA THR A 115 12.99 5.65 -3.62
C THR A 115 13.03 4.37 -2.79
N GLY A 116 11.87 3.77 -2.51
CA GLY A 116 11.73 2.70 -1.51
C GLY A 116 11.85 3.18 -0.07
N LEU A 117 11.99 4.48 0.18
CA LEU A 117 12.12 5.05 1.52
C LEU A 117 10.77 5.52 2.04
N ASN A 118 10.47 5.25 3.31
CA ASN A 118 9.29 5.82 3.96
C ASN A 118 9.49 7.32 4.25
N VAL A 119 8.41 8.04 4.61
CA VAL A 119 8.48 9.49 4.91
C VAL A 119 9.57 9.85 5.92
N GLY A 120 9.71 9.07 6.99
CA GLY A 120 10.70 9.34 8.03
C GLY A 120 12.14 9.24 7.55
N GLN A 121 12.38 8.49 6.48
CA GLN A 121 13.69 8.32 5.85
C GLN A 121 13.92 9.30 4.70
N SER A 122 12.90 9.57 3.88
CA SER A 122 13.04 10.47 2.72
C SER A 122 13.04 11.94 3.10
N GLY A 123 12.43 12.29 4.24
CA GLY A 123 12.25 13.68 4.67
C GLY A 123 11.20 14.46 3.86
N ILE A 124 10.56 13.83 2.85
CA ILE A 124 9.54 14.46 2.02
C ILE A 124 8.16 14.15 2.61
N TYR A 125 7.62 15.12 3.36
CA TYR A 125 6.31 15.01 4.01
C TYR A 125 5.19 15.73 3.23
N GLU A 126 5.49 16.80 2.50
CA GLU A 126 4.49 17.53 1.71
C GLU A 126 5.10 18.24 0.49
N TRP A 127 4.28 18.83 -0.39
CA TRP A 127 4.73 19.68 -1.50
C TRP A 127 5.27 21.02 -1.02
N ASN A 128 4.66 21.59 0.03
CA ASN A 128 5.03 22.90 0.56
C ASN A 128 5.59 22.78 1.98
N TYR A 129 6.66 23.53 2.23
CA TYR A 129 7.34 23.62 3.51
C TYR A 129 7.39 25.08 3.95
N TYR A 130 7.03 25.34 5.20
CA TYR A 130 7.19 26.66 5.79
C TYR A 130 8.35 26.60 6.79
N GLY A 131 9.45 27.25 6.42
CA GLY A 131 10.59 27.43 7.31
C GLY A 131 10.39 28.65 8.19
N VAL A 132 10.78 28.54 9.46
CA VAL A 132 11.01 29.73 10.29
C VAL A 132 12.43 30.19 9.98
N ILE A 133 12.57 31.40 9.43
CA ILE A 133 13.87 32.05 9.29
C ILE A 133 14.23 32.58 10.70
N PRO A 134 15.41 32.23 11.24
CA PRO A 134 15.87 32.76 12.53
C PRO A 134 16.11 34.27 12.50
#